data_AF-A0A250DKD3-F1
#
_entry.id   AF-A0A250DKD3-F1
#
_cell.length_a   1.000
_cell.length_b   1.000
_cell.length_c   1.000
_cell.angle_alpha   90.00
_cell.angle_beta   90.00
_cell.angle_gamma   90.00
#
_symmetry.space_group_name_H-M   'P 1'
#
loop_
_entity.id
_entity.type
_entity.pdbx_description
1 polymer ?
#
loop_
_entity_poly.entity_id
_entity_poly.type
_entity_poly.pdbx_seq_one_letter_code
_entity_poly.pdbx_strand_id
1 'polypeptide(L)'
;MDARAALGVGPLGQCQLTKSGANILLSRFNGRYLTINNEACVIPAAGVTLAPTGLVASTRYYVYAYMVGTVMTLEAVTTAPALDATTGVRIKTGTATRTLVGMVFPGAGPAFIDAPSQRFVISWFNQRSRSMSNAVVAPTNKTNTVFAEVDATKRIEFLTWGDSVDCKAVFTLLNTGANNCAAAIGFDGVVAEDGGGFADGGSNISYTTITASAAKELTEGYHYATMLQRQLAGTTTWHGGAVVGERCAITGSVMG
;
A
#
# COMPACT_ATOMS: atom_id res chain seq x y z
N MET A 1 -25.09 -17.88 -27.59
CA MET A 1 -23.98 -18.33 -26.72
C MET A 1 -22.71 -17.77 -27.33
N ASP A 2 -21.96 -16.96 -26.58
CA ASP A 2 -20.69 -16.40 -27.07
C ASP A 2 -19.70 -17.54 -27.38
N ALA A 3 -18.98 -17.45 -28.49
CA ALA A 3 -18.07 -18.48 -29.00
C ALA A 3 -16.95 -18.82 -27.99
N ARG A 4 -16.63 -17.92 -27.06
CA ARG A 4 -15.65 -18.18 -25.97
C ARG A 4 -16.18 -19.12 -24.89
N ALA A 5 -17.45 -18.98 -24.53
CA ALA A 5 -18.10 -19.89 -23.56
C ALA A 5 -18.15 -21.33 -24.11
N ALA A 6 -18.24 -21.49 -25.43
CA ALA A 6 -18.22 -22.79 -26.11
C ALA A 6 -16.82 -23.46 -26.14
N LEU A 7 -15.74 -22.68 -25.97
CA LEU A 7 -14.35 -23.19 -25.96
C LEU A 7 -13.78 -23.33 -24.54
N GLY A 8 -14.56 -23.02 -23.49
CA GLY A 8 -14.11 -23.10 -22.09
C GLY A 8 -12.98 -22.11 -21.72
N VAL A 9 -12.75 -21.07 -22.54
CA VAL A 9 -11.72 -20.07 -22.24
C VAL A 9 -12.30 -19.05 -21.28
N GLY A 10 -11.91 -19.17 -20.00
CA GLY A 10 -12.28 -18.24 -18.94
C GLY A 10 -11.78 -16.81 -19.17
N PRO A 11 -12.15 -15.88 -18.28
CA PRO A 11 -11.68 -14.49 -18.34
C PRO A 11 -10.15 -14.40 -18.28
N LEU A 12 -9.58 -13.47 -19.05
CA LEU A 12 -8.15 -13.26 -19.20
C LEU A 12 -7.72 -11.99 -18.47
N GLY A 13 -6.62 -12.10 -17.72
CA GLY A 13 -6.01 -11.01 -16.97
C GLY A 13 -4.49 -11.01 -17.12
N GLN A 14 -3.99 -11.10 -18.35
CA GLN A 14 -2.56 -11.27 -18.64
C GLN A 14 -1.83 -9.92 -18.68
N CYS A 15 -1.96 -9.16 -17.60
CA CYS A 15 -1.43 -7.81 -17.47
C CYS A 15 -0.96 -7.51 -16.06
N GLN A 16 -0.19 -6.43 -15.92
CA GLN A 16 0.17 -5.85 -14.63
C GLN A 16 0.18 -4.33 -14.75
N LEU A 17 -0.36 -3.66 -13.73
CA LEU A 17 -0.29 -2.21 -13.59
C LEU A 17 0.94 -1.83 -12.75
N THR A 18 1.75 -0.91 -13.23
CA THR A 18 2.94 -0.42 -12.53
C THR A 18 3.12 1.08 -12.70
N LYS A 19 3.90 1.73 -11.82
CA LYS A 19 4.37 3.09 -12.04
C LYS A 19 5.48 3.08 -13.11
N SER A 20 5.41 3.99 -14.09
CA SER A 20 6.43 4.19 -15.12
C SER A 20 6.65 5.68 -15.39
N GLY A 21 7.81 6.21 -14.98
CA GLY A 21 8.10 7.64 -15.05
C GLY A 21 7.10 8.46 -14.22
N ALA A 22 6.45 9.45 -14.84
CA ALA A 22 5.37 10.23 -14.23
C ALA A 22 3.98 9.56 -14.36
N ASN A 23 3.88 8.46 -15.10
CA ASN A 23 2.63 7.80 -15.47
C ASN A 23 2.47 6.47 -14.74
N ILE A 24 1.29 5.87 -14.88
CA ILE A 24 1.13 4.41 -14.73
C ILE A 24 1.17 3.74 -16.11
N LEU A 25 1.55 2.47 -16.11
CA LEU A 25 1.64 1.62 -17.29
C LEU A 25 0.91 0.31 -17.04
N LEU A 26 -0.08 0.01 -17.88
CA LEU A 26 -0.62 -1.34 -18.03
C LEU A 26 0.22 -2.07 -19.07
N SER A 27 1.02 -3.04 -18.63
CA SER A 27 1.86 -3.85 -19.51
C SER A 27 1.38 -5.29 -19.58
N ARG A 28 1.78 -5.99 -20.65
CA ARG A 28 1.62 -7.44 -20.79
C ARG A 28 2.35 -8.17 -19.66
N PHE A 29 1.73 -9.21 -19.11
CA PHE A 29 2.34 -10.08 -18.11
C PHE A 29 1.71 -11.48 -18.20
N ASN A 30 2.53 -12.54 -18.29
CA ASN A 30 2.06 -13.93 -18.48
C ASN A 30 1.11 -14.11 -19.68
N GLY A 31 1.31 -13.34 -20.74
CA GLY A 31 0.51 -13.39 -21.97
C GLY A 31 0.27 -12.00 -22.54
N ARG A 32 -0.76 -11.85 -23.37
CA ARG A 32 -1.03 -10.59 -24.12
C ARG A 32 -2.49 -10.15 -24.15
N TYR A 33 -3.38 -10.87 -23.47
CA TYR A 33 -4.81 -10.65 -23.55
C TYR A 33 -5.42 -10.19 -22.22
N LEU A 34 -6.38 -9.28 -22.33
CA LEU A 34 -7.25 -8.83 -21.24
C LEU A 34 -8.70 -9.01 -21.69
N THR A 35 -9.55 -9.58 -20.84
CA THR A 35 -10.98 -9.61 -21.11
C THR A 35 -11.59 -8.24 -20.85
N ILE A 36 -12.20 -7.62 -21.87
CA ILE A 36 -12.95 -6.36 -21.79
C ILE A 36 -14.26 -6.57 -22.53
N ASN A 37 -15.40 -6.23 -21.92
CA ASN A 37 -16.71 -6.41 -22.54
C ASN A 37 -16.95 -7.86 -23.04
N ASN A 38 -16.52 -8.84 -22.25
CA ASN A 38 -16.53 -10.28 -22.61
C ASN A 38 -15.63 -10.68 -23.82
N GLU A 39 -14.92 -9.74 -24.44
CA GLU A 39 -14.00 -10.00 -25.56
C GLU A 39 -12.54 -10.08 -25.11
N ALA A 40 -11.72 -10.87 -25.81
CA ALA A 40 -10.28 -10.98 -25.54
C ALA A 40 -9.54 -9.88 -26.31
N CYS A 41 -9.26 -8.77 -25.64
CA CYS A 41 -8.58 -7.64 -26.25
C CYS A 41 -7.05 -7.81 -26.12
N VAL A 42 -6.32 -7.55 -27.20
CA VAL A 42 -4.86 -7.57 -27.19
C VAL A 42 -4.35 -6.31 -26.51
N ILE A 43 -3.54 -6.48 -25.47
CA ILE A 43 -2.82 -5.37 -24.84
C ILE A 43 -1.70 -4.94 -25.81
N PRO A 44 -1.53 -3.64 -26.13
CA PRO A 44 -0.43 -3.17 -26.97
C PRO A 44 0.94 -3.63 -26.45
N ALA A 45 1.89 -3.87 -27.36
CA ALA A 45 3.23 -4.36 -26.95
C ALA A 45 4.00 -3.33 -26.10
N ALA A 46 3.81 -2.04 -26.39
CA ALA A 46 4.34 -0.94 -25.59
C ALA A 46 3.57 -0.71 -24.28
N GLY A 47 2.47 -1.44 -24.06
CA GLY A 47 1.50 -1.20 -22.99
C GLY A 47 0.64 0.04 -23.22
N VAL A 48 -0.18 0.37 -22.22
CA VAL A 48 -1.06 1.53 -22.23
C VAL A 48 -0.70 2.41 -21.04
N THR A 49 -0.46 3.70 -21.28
CA THR A 49 -0.08 4.64 -20.23
C THR A 49 -1.23 5.54 -19.84
N LEU A 50 -1.24 5.96 -18.57
CA LEU A 50 -2.14 7.01 -18.07
C LEU A 50 -1.32 7.99 -17.24
N ALA A 51 -1.46 9.27 -17.57
CA ALA A 51 -0.90 10.36 -16.78
C ALA A 51 -1.85 10.73 -15.62
N PRO A 52 -1.35 11.30 -14.52
CA PRO A 52 -2.17 11.71 -13.38
C PRO A 52 -2.97 13.00 -13.65
N THR A 53 -3.05 13.46 -14.89
CA THR A 53 -3.71 14.70 -15.30
C THR A 53 -5.17 14.72 -14.85
N GLY A 54 -5.56 15.78 -14.14
CA GLY A 54 -6.93 15.95 -13.65
C GLY A 54 -7.29 15.11 -12.43
N LEU A 55 -6.36 14.31 -11.88
CA LEU A 55 -6.59 13.60 -10.63
C LEU A 55 -6.36 14.52 -9.43
N VAL A 56 -7.18 14.33 -8.41
CA VAL A 56 -7.08 15.07 -7.14
C VAL A 56 -6.08 14.35 -6.24
N ALA A 57 -5.21 15.13 -5.59
CA ALA A 57 -4.28 14.63 -4.58
C ALA A 57 -5.04 13.92 -3.44
N SER A 58 -4.41 12.92 -2.83
CA SER A 58 -4.95 12.18 -1.69
C SER A 58 -6.34 11.56 -1.92
N THR A 59 -6.65 11.22 -3.17
CA THR A 59 -7.93 10.61 -3.56
C THR A 59 -7.67 9.24 -4.19
N ARG A 60 -8.37 8.20 -3.71
CA ARG A 60 -8.28 6.86 -4.30
C ARG A 60 -9.03 6.82 -5.63
N TYR A 61 -8.39 6.27 -6.66
CA TYR A 61 -9.00 5.97 -7.95
C TYR A 61 -8.81 4.49 -8.29
N TYR A 62 -9.86 3.90 -8.86
CA TYR A 62 -9.77 2.63 -9.56
C TYR A 62 -9.36 2.90 -11.00
N VAL A 63 -8.50 2.04 -11.54
CA VAL A 63 -8.04 2.11 -12.92
C VAL A 63 -8.74 1.04 -13.73
N TYR A 64 -9.41 1.47 -14.79
CA TYR A 64 -10.10 0.58 -15.73
C TYR A 64 -9.47 0.66 -17.12
N ALA A 65 -9.42 -0.48 -17.80
CA ALA A 65 -9.10 -0.57 -19.21
C ALA A 65 -10.37 -0.74 -20.03
N TYR A 66 -10.42 -0.08 -21.18
CA TYR A 66 -11.52 -0.16 -22.14
C TYR A 66 -11.02 0.04 -23.57
N MET A 67 -11.86 -0.30 -24.55
CA MET A 67 -11.54 -0.13 -25.98
C MET A 67 -12.26 1.08 -26.56
N VAL A 68 -11.54 1.91 -27.31
CA VAL A 68 -12.08 2.93 -28.21
C VAL A 68 -11.78 2.50 -29.64
N GLY A 69 -12.73 1.84 -30.29
CA GLY A 69 -12.45 1.08 -31.50
C GLY A 69 -11.41 0.00 -31.23
N THR A 70 -10.25 0.08 -31.88
CA THR A 70 -9.13 -0.87 -31.69
C THR A 70 -8.07 -0.38 -30.71
N VAL A 71 -8.23 0.81 -30.12
CA VAL A 71 -7.25 1.40 -29.20
C VAL A 71 -7.66 1.10 -27.76
N MET A 72 -6.82 0.34 -27.05
CA MET A 72 -6.97 0.15 -25.61
C MET A 72 -6.57 1.42 -24.87
N THR A 73 -7.45 1.87 -23.98
CA THR A 73 -7.31 3.11 -23.21
C THR A 73 -7.49 2.82 -21.72
N LEU A 74 -6.93 3.67 -20.86
CA LEU A 74 -7.12 3.62 -19.41
C LEU A 74 -7.93 4.83 -18.94
N GLU A 75 -8.74 4.64 -17.92
CA GLU A 75 -9.33 5.72 -17.13
C GLU A 75 -9.11 5.47 -15.63
N ALA A 76 -8.92 6.54 -14.88
CA ALA A 76 -8.89 6.52 -13.42
C ALA A 76 -10.14 7.24 -12.89
N VAL A 77 -10.98 6.53 -12.13
CA VAL A 77 -12.27 7.05 -11.63
C VAL A 77 -12.53 6.56 -10.20
N THR A 78 -13.38 7.27 -9.47
CA THR A 78 -13.77 6.91 -8.08
C THR A 78 -14.90 5.88 -8.02
N THR A 79 -15.54 5.57 -9.14
CA THR A 79 -16.58 4.54 -9.23
C THR A 79 -16.00 3.18 -8.86
N ALA A 80 -16.59 2.53 -7.86
CA ALA A 80 -16.12 1.24 -7.35
C ALA A 80 -16.31 0.09 -8.38
N PRO A 81 -15.49 -0.97 -8.29
CA PRO A 81 -15.66 -2.14 -9.13
C PRO A 81 -16.81 -3.04 -8.67
N ALA A 82 -17.51 -3.63 -9.63
CA ALA A 82 -18.49 -4.70 -9.42
C ALA A 82 -18.04 -5.98 -10.12
N LEU A 83 -18.53 -7.13 -9.67
CA LEU A 83 -18.34 -8.39 -10.38
C LEU A 83 -19.28 -8.42 -11.60
N ASP A 84 -18.74 -8.67 -12.79
CA ASP A 84 -19.55 -8.99 -13.96
C ASP A 84 -20.12 -10.41 -13.81
N ALA A 85 -21.44 -10.53 -13.73
CA ALA A 85 -22.12 -11.80 -13.57
C ALA A 85 -21.92 -12.77 -14.77
N THR A 86 -21.55 -12.24 -15.94
CA THR A 86 -21.33 -13.06 -17.14
C THR A 86 -19.92 -13.62 -17.20
N THR A 87 -18.93 -12.78 -16.89
CA THR A 87 -17.52 -13.11 -17.10
C THR A 87 -16.75 -13.42 -15.83
N GLY A 88 -17.26 -13.03 -14.66
CA GLY A 88 -16.56 -13.10 -13.38
C GLY A 88 -15.43 -12.07 -13.24
N VAL A 89 -15.28 -11.14 -14.19
CA VAL A 89 -14.26 -10.08 -14.14
C VAL A 89 -14.75 -8.90 -13.31
N ARG A 90 -13.86 -8.23 -12.60
CA ARG A 90 -14.17 -6.94 -11.96
C ARG A 90 -14.31 -5.87 -13.05
N ILE A 91 -15.48 -5.24 -13.12
CA ILE A 91 -15.80 -4.17 -14.07
C ILE A 91 -16.14 -2.88 -13.32
N LYS A 92 -16.17 -1.75 -14.01
CA LYS A 92 -16.74 -0.52 -13.43
C LYS A 92 -18.22 -0.76 -13.15
N THR A 93 -18.68 -0.44 -11.94
CA THR A 93 -20.09 -0.65 -11.57
C THR A 93 -21.02 0.02 -12.59
N GLY A 94 -21.98 -0.74 -13.12
CA GLY A 94 -22.92 -0.28 -14.15
C GLY A 94 -22.34 -0.21 -15.56
N THR A 95 -21.11 -0.70 -15.82
CA THR A 95 -20.53 -0.70 -17.17
C THR A 95 -19.57 -1.86 -17.43
N ALA A 96 -20.05 -2.91 -18.13
CA ALA A 96 -19.24 -4.08 -18.50
C ALA A 96 -18.14 -3.79 -19.55
N THR A 97 -18.17 -2.62 -20.20
CA THR A 97 -17.16 -2.22 -21.20
C THR A 97 -15.83 -1.76 -20.60
N ARG A 98 -15.70 -1.79 -19.28
CA ARG A 98 -14.55 -1.28 -18.52
C ARG A 98 -14.10 -2.32 -17.49
N THR A 99 -12.93 -2.91 -17.70
CA THR A 99 -12.36 -3.94 -16.81
C THR A 99 -11.39 -3.32 -15.83
N LEU A 100 -11.51 -3.65 -14.54
CA LEU A 100 -10.59 -3.21 -13.49
C LEU A 100 -9.20 -3.80 -13.74
N VAL A 101 -8.18 -2.95 -13.71
CA VAL A 101 -6.79 -3.37 -13.86
C VAL A 101 -5.90 -2.96 -12.69
N GLY A 102 -6.36 -2.05 -11.84
CA GLY A 102 -5.63 -1.68 -10.63
C GLY A 102 -6.26 -0.55 -9.84
N MET A 103 -5.50 -0.01 -8.89
CA MET A 103 -5.88 1.09 -8.03
C MET A 103 -4.69 2.03 -7.85
N VAL A 104 -4.98 3.32 -7.77
CA VAL A 104 -3.98 4.37 -7.58
C VAL A 104 -4.43 5.39 -6.54
N PHE A 105 -3.45 6.01 -5.87
CA PHE A 105 -3.66 7.10 -4.93
C PHE A 105 -2.61 8.20 -5.21
N PRO A 106 -2.98 9.28 -5.92
CA PRO A 106 -2.06 10.38 -6.17
C PRO A 106 -1.60 10.98 -4.83
N GLY A 107 -0.28 11.14 -4.67
CA GLY A 107 0.31 11.67 -3.44
C GLY A 107 0.17 13.18 -3.32
N ALA A 108 1.26 13.86 -2.93
CA ALA A 108 1.30 15.32 -2.96
C ALA A 108 1.25 15.84 -4.40
N GLY A 109 0.16 16.52 -4.74
CA GLY A 109 -0.16 16.91 -6.12
C GLY A 109 -0.64 15.72 -6.98
N PRO A 110 -0.99 15.95 -8.26
CA PRO A 110 -1.37 14.89 -9.19
C PRO A 110 -0.12 14.10 -9.61
N ALA A 111 0.43 13.29 -8.69
CA ALA A 111 1.63 12.51 -8.92
C ALA A 111 1.42 11.06 -8.46
N PHE A 112 1.67 10.11 -9.36
CA PHE A 112 1.73 8.70 -8.97
C PHE A 112 3.02 8.43 -8.19
N ILE A 113 2.86 7.81 -7.02
CA ILE A 113 3.98 7.45 -6.14
C ILE A 113 3.98 5.94 -5.97
N ASP A 114 5.18 5.38 -6.07
CA ASP A 114 5.39 3.96 -5.79
C ASP A 114 6.82 3.74 -5.30
N ALA A 115 7.00 3.88 -4.00
CA ALA A 115 8.25 3.77 -3.29
C ALA A 115 8.06 2.92 -2.02
N PRO A 116 9.14 2.41 -1.39
CA PRO A 116 9.00 1.62 -0.17
C PRO A 116 8.20 2.29 0.96
N SER A 117 8.26 3.62 1.09
CA SER A 117 7.49 4.37 2.09
C SER A 117 6.04 4.64 1.68
N GLN A 118 5.72 4.54 0.38
CA GLN A 118 4.44 4.92 -0.21
C GLN A 118 4.11 4.01 -1.41
N ARG A 119 3.32 2.95 -1.18
CA ARG A 119 2.88 1.98 -2.21
C ARG A 119 1.49 2.37 -2.75
N PHE A 120 1.43 3.38 -3.62
CA PHE A 120 0.17 3.93 -4.13
C PHE A 120 -0.20 3.52 -5.55
N VAL A 121 0.44 2.49 -6.09
CA VAL A 121 0.06 1.87 -7.36
C VAL A 121 0.04 0.37 -7.15
N ILE A 122 -1.15 -0.22 -7.24
CA ILE A 122 -1.35 -1.67 -7.12
C ILE A 122 -2.14 -2.21 -8.31
N SER A 123 -1.74 -3.38 -8.78
CA SER A 123 -2.38 -4.12 -9.86
C SER A 123 -3.54 -4.95 -9.31
N TRP A 124 -4.58 -5.15 -10.12
CA TRP A 124 -5.64 -6.13 -9.81
C TRP A 124 -5.22 -7.54 -10.22
N PHE A 125 -4.66 -7.66 -11.42
CA PHE A 125 -4.17 -8.93 -11.96
C PHE A 125 -2.68 -9.12 -11.64
N ASN A 126 -2.28 -10.38 -11.43
CA ASN A 126 -0.89 -10.77 -11.18
C ASN A 126 -0.24 -9.92 -10.07
N GLN A 127 -0.97 -9.80 -8.95
CA GLN A 127 -0.50 -9.13 -7.75
C GLN A 127 0.79 -9.78 -7.24
N ARG A 128 1.64 -8.99 -6.61
CA ARG A 128 2.88 -9.45 -6.00
C ARG A 128 3.02 -8.90 -4.60
N SER A 129 3.77 -9.61 -3.76
CA SER A 129 4.19 -9.04 -2.49
C SER A 129 5.18 -7.90 -2.75
N ARG A 130 4.90 -6.74 -2.15
CA ARG A 130 5.67 -5.52 -2.31
C ARG A 130 6.25 -5.11 -0.98
N SER A 131 7.57 -5.04 -0.90
CA SER A 131 8.25 -4.58 0.32
C SER A 131 7.91 -3.12 0.62
N MET A 132 7.81 -2.84 1.90
CA MET A 132 7.53 -1.53 2.45
C MET A 132 8.53 -1.20 3.54
N SER A 133 8.97 0.05 3.61
CA SER A 133 9.86 0.51 4.67
C SER A 133 9.90 2.03 4.82
N ASN A 134 10.10 2.48 6.05
CA ASN A 134 10.44 3.86 6.37
C ASN A 134 11.22 3.91 7.70
N ALA A 135 11.97 4.98 7.95
CA ALA A 135 12.83 5.06 9.12
C ALA A 135 13.03 6.50 9.62
N VAL A 136 13.22 6.62 10.93
CA VAL A 136 13.50 7.89 11.59
C VAL A 136 14.88 8.41 11.15
N VAL A 137 14.95 9.67 10.74
CA VAL A 137 16.17 10.28 10.18
C VAL A 137 16.86 11.16 11.22
N ALA A 138 16.08 11.86 12.07
CA ALA A 138 16.58 12.65 13.18
C ALA A 138 16.02 12.07 14.49
N PRO A 139 16.83 11.92 15.55
CA PRO A 139 16.34 11.44 16.84
C PRO A 139 15.17 12.27 17.36
N THR A 140 14.17 11.60 17.94
CA THR A 140 12.97 12.25 18.44
C THR A 140 12.77 11.95 19.93
N ASN A 141 12.69 13.00 20.72
CA ASN A 141 12.35 12.91 22.15
C ASN A 141 10.84 12.86 22.32
N LYS A 142 10.36 11.95 23.18
CA LYS A 142 8.94 11.81 23.50
C LYS A 142 8.74 11.76 25.01
N THR A 143 7.54 12.14 25.45
CA THR A 143 7.11 12.16 26.87
C THR A 143 5.71 11.56 27.08
N ASN A 144 5.11 10.97 26.04
CA ASN A 144 3.69 10.56 26.05
C ASN A 144 3.43 9.38 27.00
N THR A 145 2.41 9.51 27.85
CA THR A 145 1.95 8.44 28.77
C THR A 145 0.95 7.46 28.16
N VAL A 146 0.42 7.80 26.99
CA VAL A 146 -0.37 6.94 26.11
C VAL A 146 0.37 6.75 24.79
N PHE A 147 -0.01 5.72 24.03
CA PHE A 147 0.61 5.50 22.72
C PHE A 147 0.41 6.71 21.81
N ALA A 148 1.52 7.14 21.22
CA ALA A 148 1.57 8.19 20.22
C ALA A 148 2.65 7.84 19.20
N GLU A 149 2.58 8.43 18.01
CA GLU A 149 3.57 8.15 16.96
C GLU A 149 4.97 8.63 17.36
N VAL A 150 5.98 7.84 17.02
CA VAL A 150 7.39 8.23 17.09
C VAL A 150 7.62 9.43 16.16
N ASP A 151 7.21 9.31 14.90
CA ASP A 151 7.27 10.39 13.90
C ASP A 151 6.24 10.13 12.80
N ALA A 152 5.22 10.99 12.70
CA ALA A 152 4.15 10.86 11.70
C ALA A 152 4.66 10.96 10.26
N THR A 153 5.82 11.59 10.02
CA THR A 153 6.44 11.65 8.69
C THR A 153 7.09 10.33 8.27
N LYS A 154 7.21 9.37 9.21
CA LYS A 154 7.86 8.06 9.01
C LYS A 154 6.87 6.90 8.97
N ARG A 155 5.61 7.19 8.70
CA ARG A 155 4.61 6.19 8.33
C ARG A 155 5.04 5.45 7.08
N ILE A 156 4.59 4.21 6.97
CA ILE A 156 4.50 3.54 5.68
C ILE A 156 3.05 3.67 5.24
N GLU A 157 2.83 4.20 4.04
CA GLU A 157 1.50 4.40 3.47
C GLU A 157 1.33 3.47 2.26
N PHE A 158 0.15 2.90 2.08
CA PHE A 158 -0.06 1.90 1.03
C PHE A 158 -1.53 1.74 0.64
N LEU A 159 -1.74 1.17 -0.54
CA LEU A 159 -3.04 0.64 -0.96
C LEU A 159 -3.09 -0.88 -0.74
N THR A 160 -4.27 -1.40 -0.42
CA THR A 160 -4.56 -2.84 -0.34
C THR A 160 -5.94 -3.15 -0.94
N TRP A 161 -6.12 -4.38 -1.43
CA TRP A 161 -7.41 -4.91 -1.87
C TRP A 161 -8.28 -5.47 -0.74
N GLY A 162 -7.85 -5.25 0.50
CA GLY A 162 -8.51 -5.77 1.70
C GLY A 162 -7.86 -7.05 2.23
N ASP A 163 -6.56 -7.22 1.97
CA ASP A 163 -5.77 -8.34 2.47
C ASP A 163 -5.08 -8.00 3.80
N SER A 164 -4.66 -9.04 4.53
CA SER A 164 -3.81 -8.92 5.71
C SER A 164 -2.46 -8.28 5.38
N VAL A 165 -2.02 -7.37 6.25
CA VAL A 165 -0.72 -6.72 6.16
C VAL A 165 0.10 -6.97 7.41
N ASP A 166 1.28 -7.56 7.23
CA ASP A 166 2.27 -7.78 8.27
C ASP A 166 3.32 -6.65 8.29
N CYS A 167 3.54 -6.10 9.49
CA CYS A 167 4.54 -5.08 9.75
C CYS A 167 5.45 -5.48 10.91
N LYS A 168 6.72 -5.09 10.82
CA LYS A 168 7.74 -5.22 11.87
C LYS A 168 8.44 -3.88 12.05
N ALA A 169 8.68 -3.49 13.28
CA ALA A 169 9.38 -2.27 13.62
C ALA A 169 10.51 -2.57 14.61
N VAL A 170 11.69 -2.07 14.29
CA VAL A 170 12.86 -2.06 15.16
C VAL A 170 12.96 -0.67 15.75
N PHE A 171 13.19 -0.60 17.06
CA PHE A 171 13.32 0.65 17.78
C PHE A 171 14.63 0.68 18.54
N THR A 172 15.53 1.57 18.13
CA THR A 172 16.72 1.90 18.90
C THR A 172 16.40 3.09 19.79
N LEU A 173 16.60 2.96 21.09
CA LEU A 173 16.16 3.97 22.06
C LEU A 173 17.14 4.16 23.22
N LEU A 174 17.04 5.35 23.81
CA LEU A 174 17.65 5.72 25.07
C LEU A 174 16.56 6.29 25.97
N ASN A 175 16.46 5.78 27.19
CA ASN A 175 15.47 6.22 28.18
C ASN A 175 16.20 6.63 29.45
N THR A 176 16.16 7.91 29.78
CA THR A 176 16.74 8.46 31.02
C THR A 176 15.72 8.52 32.16
N GLY A 177 14.48 8.07 31.91
CA GLY A 177 13.42 8.01 32.90
C GLY A 177 13.60 6.87 33.89
N ALA A 178 13.09 7.08 35.10
CA ALA A 178 13.03 6.05 36.15
C ALA A 178 11.95 4.98 35.88
N ASN A 179 11.16 5.12 34.82
CA ASN A 179 10.10 4.19 34.42
C ASN A 179 10.35 3.62 33.03
N ASN A 180 9.68 2.50 32.73
CA ASN A 180 9.76 1.83 31.45
C ASN A 180 9.12 2.64 30.31
N CYS A 181 9.57 2.34 29.10
CA CYS A 181 9.02 2.85 27.84
C CYS A 181 8.52 1.66 27.02
N ALA A 182 7.46 1.83 26.23
CA ALA A 182 6.95 0.76 25.38
C ALA A 182 6.84 1.21 23.94
N ALA A 183 7.02 0.27 23.03
CA ALA A 183 6.87 0.43 21.60
C ALA A 183 5.81 -0.53 21.03
N ALA A 184 5.12 -0.10 19.99
CA ALA A 184 4.14 -0.90 19.28
C ALA A 184 4.03 -0.45 17.82
N ILE A 185 3.19 -1.12 17.05
CA ILE A 185 2.77 -0.69 15.71
C ILE A 185 1.27 -0.40 15.77
N GLY A 186 0.85 0.66 15.06
CA GLY A 186 -0.56 0.96 14.83
C GLY A 186 -0.84 1.03 13.32
N PHE A 187 -2.05 0.65 12.92
CA PHE A 187 -2.58 0.93 11.59
C PHE A 187 -3.68 1.98 11.68
N ASP A 188 -3.61 2.98 10.81
CA ASP A 188 -4.58 4.08 10.68
C ASP A 188 -4.82 4.90 11.94
N GLY A 189 -3.94 4.81 12.93
CA GLY A 189 -4.07 5.55 14.16
C GLY A 189 -2.95 5.29 15.16
N VAL A 190 -3.21 5.70 16.39
CA VAL A 190 -2.26 5.63 17.51
C VAL A 190 -2.60 4.56 18.54
N VAL A 191 -3.50 3.64 18.17
CA VAL A 191 -3.85 2.49 18.99
C VAL A 191 -2.87 1.36 18.65
N ALA A 192 -2.26 0.78 19.68
CA ALA A 192 -1.46 -0.43 19.50
C ALA A 192 -2.39 -1.58 19.11
N GLU A 193 -2.03 -2.32 18.06
CA GLU A 193 -2.89 -3.39 17.56
C GLU A 193 -2.96 -4.59 18.51
N ASP A 194 -4.18 -5.11 18.73
CA ASP A 194 -4.41 -6.31 19.55
C ASP A 194 -3.74 -7.57 18.95
N GLY A 195 -3.61 -7.61 17.62
CA GLY A 195 -2.89 -8.67 16.89
C GLY A 195 -1.37 -8.55 16.92
N GLY A 196 -0.81 -7.60 17.68
CA GLY A 196 0.62 -7.33 17.76
C GLY A 196 1.21 -7.52 19.16
N GLY A 197 2.50 -7.82 19.21
CA GLY A 197 3.28 -7.76 20.45
C GLY A 197 3.74 -6.32 20.69
N PHE A 198 3.42 -5.74 21.85
CA PHE A 198 4.12 -4.54 22.31
C PHE A 198 5.46 -4.93 22.92
N ALA A 199 6.47 -4.09 22.75
CA ALA A 199 7.81 -4.31 23.28
C ALA A 199 8.07 -3.32 24.42
N ASP A 200 8.60 -3.82 25.54
CA ASP A 200 8.92 -2.99 26.70
C ASP A 200 10.44 -2.75 26.77
N GLY A 201 10.83 -1.49 26.85
CA GLY A 201 12.17 -1.04 27.15
C GLY A 201 12.26 -0.67 28.63
N GLY A 202 13.31 -1.14 29.30
CA GLY A 202 13.54 -0.85 30.71
C GLY A 202 13.68 0.64 31.06
N SER A 203 13.79 0.92 32.35
CA SER A 203 14.16 2.24 32.86
C SER A 203 15.67 2.46 32.80
N ASN A 204 16.09 3.73 32.68
CA ASN A 204 17.49 4.15 32.70
C ASN A 204 18.41 3.31 31.79
N ILE A 205 17.99 3.11 30.54
CA ILE A 205 18.67 2.32 29.52
C ILE A 205 19.30 3.22 28.47
N SER A 206 20.46 2.81 27.98
CA SER A 206 21.24 3.54 26.99
C SER A 206 21.41 2.68 25.75
N TYR A 207 20.98 3.19 24.58
CA TYR A 207 21.17 2.57 23.27
C TYR A 207 20.77 1.09 23.21
N THR A 208 19.56 0.77 23.67
CA THR A 208 19.01 -0.57 23.49
C THR A 208 18.17 -0.67 22.24
N THR A 209 17.93 -1.89 21.78
CA THR A 209 17.02 -2.17 20.66
C THR A 209 15.88 -3.06 21.13
N ILE A 210 14.65 -2.64 20.85
CA ILE A 210 13.44 -3.45 21.03
C ILE A 210 12.72 -3.60 19.69
N THR A 211 11.92 -4.65 19.53
CA THR A 211 11.23 -4.95 18.26
C THR A 211 9.75 -5.20 18.53
N ALA A 212 8.88 -4.60 17.73
CA ALA A 212 7.45 -4.90 17.71
C ALA A 212 7.05 -5.47 16.35
N SER A 213 5.99 -6.28 16.34
CA SER A 213 5.36 -6.79 15.12
C SER A 213 3.86 -6.77 15.29
N ALA A 214 3.15 -6.45 14.21
CA ALA A 214 1.70 -6.47 14.16
C ALA A 214 1.24 -6.91 12.77
N ALA A 215 0.12 -7.62 12.74
CA ALA A 215 -0.60 -7.98 11.53
C ALA A 215 -2.05 -7.51 11.65
N LYS A 216 -2.65 -7.10 10.54
CA LYS A 216 -4.05 -6.65 10.52
C LYS A 216 -4.71 -6.94 9.18
N GLU A 217 -5.91 -7.53 9.26
CA GLU A 217 -6.84 -7.55 8.13
C GLU A 217 -7.40 -6.15 7.92
N LEU A 218 -7.10 -5.56 6.76
CA LEU A 218 -7.51 -4.21 6.42
C LEU A 218 -8.67 -4.24 5.42
N THR A 219 -9.40 -3.15 5.34
CA THR A 219 -10.39 -2.98 4.28
C THR A 219 -9.71 -2.58 2.98
N GLU A 220 -10.44 -2.67 1.85
CA GLU A 220 -9.90 -2.17 0.58
C GLU A 220 -9.71 -0.65 0.63
N GLY A 221 -8.50 -0.18 0.30
CA GLY A 221 -8.21 1.24 0.18
C GLY A 221 -6.85 1.67 0.65
N TYR A 222 -6.79 2.96 0.98
CA TYR A 222 -5.60 3.61 1.53
C TYR A 222 -5.51 3.35 3.03
N HIS A 223 -4.34 2.93 3.46
CA HIS A 223 -4.01 2.70 4.86
C HIS A 223 -2.58 3.18 5.13
N TYR A 224 -2.26 3.32 6.42
CA TYR A 224 -0.87 3.48 6.85
C TYR A 224 -0.55 2.65 8.09
N ALA A 225 0.70 2.24 8.19
CA ALA A 225 1.28 1.66 9.41
C ALA A 225 2.28 2.65 10.02
N THR A 226 2.31 2.72 11.35
CA THR A 226 3.16 3.67 12.08
C THR A 226 3.81 3.05 13.30
N MET A 227 4.97 3.60 13.67
CA MET A 227 5.69 3.28 14.89
C MET A 227 5.07 4.05 16.06
N LEU A 228 4.62 3.32 17.08
CA LEU A 228 4.04 3.89 18.28
C LEU A 228 4.98 3.76 19.46
N GLN A 229 4.91 4.73 20.37
CA GLN A 229 5.63 4.73 21.62
C GLN A 229 4.79 5.29 22.76
N ARG A 230 5.10 4.85 23.99
CA ARG A 230 4.66 5.48 25.24
C ARG A 230 5.74 5.35 26.31
N GLN A 231 5.63 6.10 27.39
CA GLN A 231 6.39 5.90 28.62
C GLN A 231 5.55 6.31 29.82
N LEU A 232 5.71 5.64 30.96
CA LEU A 232 4.89 5.95 32.13
C LEU A 232 5.31 7.27 32.81
N ALA A 233 6.59 7.65 32.69
CA ALA A 233 7.13 8.96 33.05
C ALA A 233 8.52 9.16 32.43
N GLY A 234 8.99 10.41 32.38
CA GLY A 234 10.33 10.75 31.89
C GLY A 234 10.38 11.10 30.41
N THR A 235 11.56 10.95 29.81
CA THR A 235 11.80 11.21 28.39
C THR A 235 12.56 10.05 27.77
N THR A 236 12.05 9.58 26.63
CA THR A 236 12.68 8.55 25.80
C THR A 236 13.07 9.18 24.47
N THR A 237 14.33 8.99 24.10
CA THR A 237 14.87 9.33 22.79
C THR A 237 14.72 8.12 21.88
N TRP A 238 13.98 8.28 20.78
CA TRP A 238 13.87 7.28 19.72
C TRP A 238 14.85 7.67 18.61
N HIS A 239 15.86 6.83 18.37
CA HIS A 239 16.98 7.20 17.53
C HIS A 239 16.59 7.28 16.05
N GLY A 240 17.04 8.34 15.40
CA GLY A 240 17.10 8.44 13.96
C GLY A 240 18.55 8.39 13.48
N GLY A 241 18.74 8.17 12.19
CA GLY A 241 20.08 8.23 11.62
C GLY A 241 20.12 8.00 10.12
N ALA A 242 21.23 8.41 9.51
CA ALA A 242 21.57 8.04 8.13
C ALA A 242 21.99 6.57 8.02
N VAL A 243 22.47 5.97 9.13
CA VAL A 243 22.91 4.57 9.20
C VAL A 243 21.74 3.68 9.59
N VAL A 244 21.53 2.61 8.83
CA VAL A 244 20.37 1.72 8.97
C VAL A 244 20.35 0.97 10.31
N GLY A 245 21.52 0.65 10.88
CA GLY A 245 21.64 -0.17 12.09
C GLY A 245 21.38 0.54 13.42
N GLU A 246 21.22 1.87 13.42
CA GLU A 246 21.13 2.67 14.65
C GLU A 246 19.78 3.35 14.84
N ARG A 247 18.88 3.22 13.85
CA ARG A 247 17.65 4.01 13.76
C ARG A 247 16.41 3.18 13.98
N CYS A 248 15.38 3.80 14.53
CA CYS A 248 14.03 3.28 14.51
C CYS A 248 13.56 3.15 13.05
N ALA A 249 13.08 1.97 12.69
CA ALA A 249 12.61 1.68 11.34
C ALA A 249 11.41 0.74 11.38
N ILE A 250 10.47 0.96 10.48
CA ILE A 250 9.34 0.08 10.22
C ILE A 250 9.50 -0.53 8.83
N THR A 251 9.10 -1.78 8.72
CA THR A 251 9.13 -2.58 7.50
C THR A 251 7.85 -3.41 7.42
N GLY A 252 7.45 -3.80 6.21
CA GLY A 252 6.31 -4.67 6.00
C GLY A 252 6.21 -5.11 4.55
N SER A 253 5.10 -5.76 4.21
CA SER A 253 4.76 -6.05 2.82
C SER A 253 3.26 -5.97 2.57
N VAL A 254 2.89 -5.53 1.37
CA VAL A 254 1.49 -5.48 0.92
C VAL A 254 1.36 -6.20 -0.42
N MET A 255 0.21 -6.84 -0.66
CA MET A 255 -0.11 -7.44 -1.94
C MET A 255 -0.63 -6.40 -2.91
N GLY A 256 -0.07 -6.37 -4.12
CA GLY A 256 -0.51 -5.47 -5.19
C GLY A 256 0.44 -5.38 -6.38
#